data_AF-E3NFL4-F1
#
_entry.id   AF-E3NFL4-F1
#
_cell.length_a   1.000
_cell.length_b   1.000
_cell.length_c   1.000
_cell.angle_alpha   90.00
_cell.angle_beta   90.00
_cell.angle_gamma   90.00
#
_symmetry.space_group_name_H-M   'P 1'
#
loop_
_entity.id
_entity.type
_entity.pdbx_description
1 polymer ?
#
loop_
_entity_poly.entity_id
_entity_poly.type
_entity_poly.pdbx_seq_one_letter_code
_entity_poly.pdbx_strand_id
1 'polypeptide(L)'
;MAMANRQNRGAKLPPEVNRILYIKNLPYKITTEEMYEIFGKFGAVRQIRVGNTAETRGTAFVVYEDIFDAKTACEHLSGYNVSNRYLVVLYYQATKAWKRMDTEKARAKLEDIKERYGIGGDIDKEKEKMGLFTPRRN
;
A
#
# COMPACT_ATOMS: atom_id res chain seq x y z
N MET A 1 -31.57 -5.19 -33.11
CA MET A 1 -31.48 -5.37 -31.65
C MET A 1 -30.01 -5.30 -31.25
N ALA A 2 -29.59 -4.24 -30.56
CA ALA A 2 -28.34 -4.21 -29.79
C ALA A 2 -28.45 -3.05 -28.79
N MET A 3 -29.08 -3.32 -27.65
CA MET A 3 -29.05 -2.41 -26.50
C MET A 3 -27.70 -2.57 -25.81
N ALA A 4 -26.73 -1.72 -26.16
CA ALA A 4 -25.50 -1.59 -25.38
C ALA A 4 -25.80 -0.69 -24.17
N ASN A 5 -25.84 -1.36 -23.03
CA ASN A 5 -26.07 -0.89 -21.68
C ASN A 5 -25.33 0.42 -21.34
N ARG A 6 -25.98 1.57 -21.53
CA ARG A 6 -25.55 2.87 -20.98
C ARG A 6 -26.10 3.03 -19.55
N GLN A 7 -25.62 2.20 -18.63
CA GLN A 7 -25.97 2.36 -17.21
C GLN A 7 -24.94 3.26 -16.52
N ASN A 8 -25.41 4.46 -16.15
CA ASN A 8 -25.01 5.21 -14.96
C ASN A 8 -23.55 5.70 -14.84
N ARG A 9 -23.11 6.60 -15.73
CA ARG A 9 -21.88 7.42 -15.57
C ARG A 9 -21.98 8.52 -14.49
N GLY A 10 -22.89 8.35 -13.51
CA GLY A 10 -23.19 9.34 -12.47
C GLY A 10 -23.09 8.81 -11.03
N ALA A 11 -22.65 7.56 -10.83
CA ALA A 11 -22.42 7.04 -9.49
C ALA A 11 -21.14 7.66 -8.92
N LYS A 12 -21.28 8.63 -8.00
CA LYS A 12 -20.16 9.15 -7.21
C LYS A 12 -19.58 7.99 -6.40
N LEU A 13 -18.44 7.46 -6.84
CA LEU A 13 -17.68 6.48 -6.08
C LEU A 13 -17.16 7.13 -4.79
N PRO A 14 -17.00 6.35 -3.70
CA PRO A 14 -16.48 6.88 -2.45
C PRO A 14 -15.13 7.56 -2.69
N PRO A 15 -14.80 8.63 -1.94
CA PRO A 15 -13.57 9.43 -2.16
C PRO A 15 -12.28 8.63 -1.97
N GLU A 16 -12.38 7.41 -1.44
CA GLU A 16 -11.27 6.49 -1.26
C GLU A 16 -10.94 5.68 -2.53
N VAL A 17 -11.87 5.60 -3.49
CA VAL A 17 -11.67 4.88 -4.75
C VAL A 17 -10.88 5.76 -5.71
N ASN A 18 -9.81 5.19 -6.26
CA ASN A 18 -8.93 5.89 -7.18
C ASN A 18 -8.68 5.03 -8.42
N ARG A 19 -8.44 5.69 -9.56
CA ARG A 19 -8.00 5.05 -10.82
C ARG A 19 -6.62 4.39 -10.70
N ILE A 20 -5.86 4.83 -9.70
CA ILE A 20 -4.52 4.32 -9.41
C ILE A 20 -4.66 3.26 -8.32
N LEU A 21 -4.19 2.06 -8.63
CA LEU A 21 -4.06 0.96 -7.69
C LEU A 21 -2.61 0.81 -7.26
N TYR A 22 -2.42 0.52 -5.98
CA TYR A 22 -1.17 0.17 -5.36
C TYR A 22 -1.15 -1.33 -5.08
N ILE A 23 -0.20 -2.01 -5.70
CA ILE A 23 -0.02 -3.45 -5.59
C ILE A 23 1.15 -3.72 -4.64
N LYS A 24 0.94 -4.61 -3.68
CA LYS A 24 1.98 -5.12 -2.78
C LYS A 24 2.08 -6.63 -2.91
N ASN A 25 3.20 -7.16 -2.42
CA ASN A 25 3.50 -8.59 -2.39
C ASN A 25 3.67 -9.20 -3.79
N LEU A 26 4.08 -8.39 -4.78
CA LEU A 26 4.37 -8.89 -6.12
C LEU A 26 5.61 -9.80 -6.11
N PRO A 27 5.61 -10.86 -6.94
CA PRO A 27 6.80 -11.68 -7.14
C PRO A 27 7.92 -10.85 -7.75
N TYR A 28 9.16 -11.03 -7.28
CA TYR A 28 10.29 -10.25 -7.75
C TYR A 28 10.72 -10.56 -9.19
N LYS A 29 10.20 -11.64 -9.76
CA LYS A 29 10.48 -12.09 -11.13
C LYS A 29 9.36 -11.74 -12.10
N ILE A 30 8.31 -11.03 -11.66
CA ILE A 30 7.18 -10.71 -12.54
C ILE A 30 7.62 -9.76 -13.65
N THR A 31 7.21 -10.04 -14.88
CA THR A 31 7.48 -9.16 -16.01
C THR A 31 6.39 -8.12 -16.15
N THR A 32 6.69 -7.00 -16.82
CA THR A 32 5.69 -5.99 -17.14
C THR A 32 4.59 -6.53 -18.06
N GLU A 33 4.93 -7.48 -18.93
CA GLU A 33 3.99 -8.13 -19.86
C GLU A 33 2.93 -8.93 -19.10
N GLU A 34 3.34 -9.76 -18.15
CA GLU A 34 2.41 -10.50 -17.28
C GLU A 34 1.49 -9.55 -16.50
N MET A 35 2.01 -8.39 -16.06
CA MET A 35 1.17 -7.39 -15.42
C MET A 35 0.11 -6.83 -16.37
N TYR A 36 0.47 -6.51 -17.62
CA TYR A 36 -0.52 -6.07 -18.61
C TYR A 36 -1.56 -7.15 -18.90
N GLU A 37 -1.19 -8.44 -18.93
CA GLU A 37 -2.13 -9.53 -19.13
C GLU A 37 -3.09 -9.72 -17.95
N ILE A 38 -2.61 -9.61 -16.71
CA ILE A 38 -3.44 -9.77 -15.50
C ILE A 38 -4.35 -8.56 -15.33
N PHE A 39 -3.80 -7.35 -15.36
CA PHE A 39 -4.55 -6.12 -15.09
C PHE A 39 -5.38 -5.67 -16.29
N GLY A 40 -4.95 -5.97 -17.52
CA GLY A 40 -5.67 -5.62 -18.75
C GLY A 40 -6.98 -6.39 -18.96
N LYS A 41 -7.17 -7.54 -18.29
CA LYS A 41 -8.45 -8.28 -18.32
C LYS A 41 -9.64 -7.51 -17.75
N PHE A 42 -9.38 -6.54 -16.88
CA PHE A 42 -10.42 -5.77 -16.19
C PHE A 42 -10.71 -4.42 -16.84
N GLY A 43 -9.82 -3.92 -17.69
CA GLY A 43 -9.97 -2.62 -18.33
C GLY A 43 -8.69 -2.09 -18.95
N ALA A 44 -8.80 -0.92 -19.59
CA ALA A 44 -7.68 -0.28 -20.26
C ALA A 44 -6.68 0.28 -19.24
N VAL A 45 -5.47 -0.27 -19.26
CA VAL A 45 -4.37 0.17 -18.39
C VAL A 45 -3.61 1.30 -19.09
N ARG A 46 -3.60 2.47 -18.46
CA ARG A 46 -2.89 3.66 -18.96
C ARG A 46 -1.38 3.57 -18.71
N GLN A 47 -0.98 3.13 -17.53
CA GLN A 47 0.43 3.04 -17.15
C GLN A 47 0.65 2.05 -16.01
N ILE A 48 1.72 1.28 -16.10
CA ILE A 48 2.24 0.45 -15.00
C ILE A 48 3.62 0.97 -14.60
N ARG A 49 3.85 1.13 -13.29
CA ARG A 49 5.15 1.48 -12.71
C ARG A 49 5.52 0.46 -11.66
N VAL A 50 6.59 -0.30 -11.89
CA VAL A 50 7.09 -1.30 -10.94
C VAL A 50 8.21 -0.66 -10.10
N GLY A 51 8.18 -0.88 -8.79
CA GLY A 51 9.24 -0.46 -7.89
C GLY A 51 10.51 -1.28 -8.09
N ASN A 52 11.60 -0.62 -8.49
CA ASN A 52 12.89 -1.27 -8.75
C ASN A 52 13.94 -1.03 -7.63
N THR A 53 13.61 -0.23 -6.61
CA THR A 53 14.52 0.03 -5.49
C THR A 53 14.43 -1.11 -4.48
N ALA A 54 15.50 -1.37 -3.72
CA ALA A 54 15.50 -2.40 -2.67
C ALA A 54 14.31 -2.28 -1.68
N GLU A 55 13.89 -1.04 -1.41
CA GLU A 55 12.79 -0.72 -0.50
C GLU A 55 11.40 -0.79 -1.15
N THR A 56 11.32 -0.64 -2.47
CA THR A 56 10.05 -0.65 -3.24
C THR A 56 9.87 -1.92 -4.06
N ARG A 57 10.82 -2.85 -4.00
CA ARG A 57 10.80 -4.11 -4.74
C ARG A 57 9.61 -4.95 -4.31
N GLY A 58 8.87 -5.50 -5.28
CA GLY A 58 7.63 -6.23 -5.01
C GLY A 58 6.42 -5.32 -4.74
N THR A 59 6.54 -4.04 -5.08
CA THR A 59 5.40 -3.11 -5.14
C THR A 59 5.28 -2.52 -6.55
N ALA A 60 4.05 -2.16 -6.93
CA ALA A 60 3.80 -1.52 -8.21
C ALA A 60 2.60 -0.57 -8.13
N PHE A 61 2.56 0.38 -9.07
CA PHE A 61 1.42 1.24 -9.30
C PHE A 61 0.83 0.93 -10.67
N VAL A 62 -0.48 0.69 -10.71
CA VAL A 62 -1.24 0.46 -11.94
C VAL A 62 -2.24 1.59 -12.09
N VAL A 63 -2.21 2.28 -13.22
CA VAL A 63 -3.12 3.39 -13.53
C VAL A 63 -4.08 2.92 -14.60
N TYR A 64 -5.37 2.88 -14.28
CA TYR A 64 -6.43 2.62 -15.24
C TYR A 64 -6.92 3.92 -15.91
N GLU A 65 -7.49 3.79 -17.10
CA GLU A 65 -8.19 4.91 -17.75
C GLU A 65 -9.49 5.26 -17.02
N ASP A 66 -10.26 4.23 -16.66
CA ASP A 66 -11.54 4.35 -15.98
C ASP A 66 -11.45 3.93 -14.49
N ILE A 67 -12.30 4.55 -13.66
CA ILE A 67 -12.33 4.32 -12.21
C ILE A 67 -13.14 3.07 -11.82
N PHE A 68 -14.15 2.71 -12.61
CA PHE A 68 -14.95 1.50 -12.41
C PHE A 68 -14.14 0.24 -12.74
N ASP A 69 -13.28 0.31 -13.76
CA ASP A 69 -12.33 -0.75 -14.10
C ASP A 69 -11.35 -0.99 -12.94
N ALA A 70 -10.79 0.10 -12.38
CA ALA A 70 -9.91 0.03 -11.22
C ALA A 70 -10.60 -0.58 -10.00
N LYS A 71 -11.88 -0.24 -9.77
CA LYS A 71 -12.68 -0.83 -8.69
C LYS A 71 -12.82 -2.34 -8.87
N THR A 72 -13.24 -2.76 -10.06
CA THR A 72 -13.47 -4.17 -10.38
C THR A 72 -12.17 -4.97 -10.27
N ALA A 73 -11.07 -4.42 -10.79
CA ALA A 73 -9.74 -5.01 -10.67
C ALA A 73 -9.32 -5.16 -9.20
N CYS A 74 -9.55 -4.14 -8.36
CA CYS A 74 -9.21 -4.18 -6.94
C CYS A 74 -9.94 -5.29 -6.20
N GLU A 75 -11.24 -5.48 -6.46
CA GLU A 75 -12.06 -6.50 -5.79
C GLU A 75 -11.67 -7.92 -6.21
N HIS A 76 -11.34 -8.14 -7.49
CA HIS A 76 -11.06 -9.47 -8.02
C HIS A 76 -9.59 -9.89 -7.93
N LEU A 77 -8.65 -8.93 -7.99
CA LEU A 77 -7.22 -9.23 -7.93
C LEU A 77 -6.66 -9.21 -6.50
N SER A 78 -7.41 -8.69 -5.53
CA SER A 78 -7.05 -8.80 -4.12
C SER A 78 -7.09 -10.27 -3.68
N GLY A 79 -5.95 -10.82 -3.29
CA GLY A 79 -5.80 -12.23 -2.96
C GLY A 79 -5.59 -13.13 -4.18
N TYR A 80 -5.30 -12.58 -5.36
CA TYR A 80 -4.94 -13.39 -6.52
C TYR A 80 -3.55 -14.02 -6.33
N ASN A 81 -3.43 -15.32 -6.58
CA ASN A 81 -2.15 -16.03 -6.41
C ASN A 81 -1.31 -15.93 -7.69
N VAL A 82 -0.15 -15.27 -7.58
CA VAL A 82 0.86 -15.21 -8.63
C VAL A 82 2.15 -15.81 -8.09
N SER A 83 2.62 -16.88 -8.72
CA SER A 83 3.90 -17.54 -8.37
C SER A 83 3.99 -17.91 -6.88
N ASN A 84 2.91 -18.48 -6.34
CA ASN A 84 2.76 -18.88 -4.93
C ASN A 84 2.77 -17.69 -3.94
N ARG A 85 2.40 -16.50 -4.40
CA ARG A 85 2.23 -15.30 -3.57
C ARG A 85 0.87 -14.65 -3.83
N TYR A 86 0.16 -14.34 -2.76
CA TYR A 86 -1.11 -13.64 -2.84
C TYR A 86 -0.91 -12.14 -2.98
N LEU A 87 -1.38 -11.58 -4.09
CA LEU A 87 -1.30 -10.15 -4.35
C LEU A 87 -2.20 -9.38 -3.38
N VAL A 88 -1.71 -8.23 -2.94
CA VAL A 88 -2.50 -7.28 -2.15
C VAL A 88 -2.71 -6.04 -2.99
N VAL A 89 -3.96 -5.77 -3.35
CA VAL A 89 -4.35 -4.65 -4.20
C VAL A 89 -5.08 -3.62 -3.36
N LEU A 90 -4.62 -2.38 -3.37
CA LEU A 90 -5.15 -1.29 -2.56
C LEU A 90 -5.39 -0.06 -3.45
N TYR A 91 -6.36 0.78 -3.11
CA TYR A 91 -6.47 2.08 -3.76
C TYR A 91 -5.30 2.99 -3.39
N TYR A 92 -4.81 3.76 -4.35
CA TYR A 92 -3.81 4.78 -4.09
C TYR A 92 -4.40 5.94 -3.28
N GLN A 93 -3.90 6.12 -2.06
CA GLN A 93 -4.22 7.25 -1.19
C GLN A 93 -3.10 8.30 -1.24
N ALA A 94 -3.29 9.36 -2.03
CA ALA A 94 -2.31 10.44 -2.18
C ALA A 94 -1.89 11.07 -0.84
N THR A 95 -2.84 11.27 0.07
CA THR A 95 -2.62 11.83 1.42
C THR A 95 -1.77 10.94 2.33
N LYS A 96 -1.76 9.61 2.12
CA LYS A 96 -0.91 8.67 2.87
C LYS A 96 0.41 8.37 2.18
N ALA A 97 0.48 8.50 0.85
CA ALA A 97 1.71 8.33 0.09
C ALA A 97 2.78 9.33 0.51
N TRP A 98 2.40 10.60 0.71
CA TRP A 98 3.31 11.65 1.20
C TRP A 98 3.68 11.48 2.67
N LYS A 99 2.79 10.93 3.49
CA LYS A 99 3.09 10.61 4.89
C LYS A 99 4.15 9.51 5.05
N ARG A 100 4.28 8.55 4.13
CA ARG A 100 5.35 7.52 4.20
C ARG A 100 6.73 8.12 3.97
N MET A 101 6.87 9.01 2.98
CA MET A 101 8.08 9.83 2.80
C MET A 101 8.35 10.71 4.02
N ASP A 102 7.29 11.20 4.67
CA ASP A 102 7.41 11.95 5.91
C ASP A 102 7.76 11.04 7.10
N THR A 103 7.38 9.76 7.12
CA THR A 103 7.62 8.85 8.27
C THR A 103 9.10 8.53 8.42
N GLU A 104 9.82 8.36 7.33
CA GLU A 104 11.27 8.12 7.35
C GLU A 104 12.05 9.37 7.76
N LYS A 105 11.66 10.54 7.22
CA LYS A 105 12.21 11.83 7.64
C LYS A 105 11.81 12.20 9.09
N ALA A 106 10.62 11.82 9.54
CA ALA A 106 10.13 12.01 10.89
C ALA A 106 10.85 11.08 11.87
N ARG A 107 11.19 9.85 11.45
CA ARG A 107 12.02 8.95 12.24
C ARG A 107 13.44 9.50 12.40
N ALA A 108 14.06 9.98 11.33
CA ALA A 108 15.37 10.61 11.38
C ALA A 108 15.39 11.90 12.22
N LYS A 109 14.35 12.75 12.09
CA LYS A 109 14.17 13.92 12.96
C LYS A 109 13.91 13.55 14.41
N LEU A 110 13.17 12.48 14.67
CA LEU A 110 12.89 12.01 16.03
C LEU A 110 14.15 11.43 16.69
N GLU A 111 15.01 10.74 15.93
CA GLU A 111 16.33 10.29 16.40
C GLU A 111 17.25 11.48 16.70
N ASP A 112 17.35 12.48 15.83
CA ASP A 112 18.13 13.72 16.08
C ASP A 112 17.59 14.50 17.28
N ILE A 113 16.27 14.62 17.45
CA ILE A 113 15.65 15.30 18.60
C ILE A 113 15.88 14.51 19.89
N LYS A 114 15.80 13.17 19.84
CA LYS A 114 16.08 12.32 21.01
C LYS A 114 17.55 12.41 21.45
N GLU A 115 18.47 12.48 20.50
CA GLU A 115 19.90 12.64 20.75
C GLU A 115 20.24 14.05 21.25
N ARG A 116 19.66 15.08 20.63
CA ARG A 116 19.90 16.49 20.97
C ARG A 116 19.32 16.92 22.32
N TYR A 117 18.21 16.30 22.76
CA TYR A 117 17.57 16.58 24.05
C TYR A 117 17.83 15.51 25.11
N GLY A 118 18.64 14.48 24.83
CA GLY A 118 19.00 13.45 25.81
C GLY A 118 17.81 12.70 26.41
N ILE A 119 16.69 12.55 25.68
CA ILE A 119 15.46 11.88 26.15
C ILE A 119 15.59 10.36 25.91
N GLY A 120 16.66 9.79 26.44
CA GLY A 120 16.98 8.37 26.45
C GLY A 120 17.30 7.92 27.87
N GLY A 121 16.47 8.30 28.84
CA GLY A 121 16.65 7.96 30.25
C GLY A 121 15.50 7.10 30.77
N ASP A 122 15.76 5.80 30.92
CA ASP A 122 15.19 4.92 31.97
C ASP A 122 13.67 4.67 31.99
N ILE A 123 13.10 4.08 30.92
CA ILE A 123 11.77 3.42 31.02
C ILE A 123 11.82 2.28 32.08
N ASP A 124 12.98 1.70 32.32
CA ASP A 124 13.17 0.56 33.23
C ASP A 124 13.05 0.95 34.72
N LYS A 125 13.59 2.10 35.14
CA LYS A 125 13.45 2.60 36.53
C LYS A 125 12.04 3.08 36.84
N GLU A 126 11.33 3.62 35.85
CA GLU A 126 9.95 4.11 36.01
C GLU A 126 8.96 2.95 36.18
N LYS A 127 9.22 1.80 35.55
CA LYS A 127 8.46 0.55 35.73
C LYS A 127 8.65 -0.07 37.13
N GLU A 128 9.84 0.06 37.70
CA GLU A 128 10.14 -0.40 39.06
C GLU A 128 9.48 0.52 40.11
N LYS A 129 9.51 1.85 39.90
CA LYS A 129 8.78 2.83 40.75
C LYS A 129 7.25 2.70 40.67
N MET A 130 6.71 2.33 39.52
CA MET A 130 5.26 2.12 39.35
C MET A 130 4.78 0.74 39.85
N GLY A 131 5.65 -0.08 40.42
CA GLY A 131 5.27 -1.37 41.02
C GLY A 131 4.73 -2.39 40.01
N LEU A 132 5.01 -2.22 38.72
CA LEU A 132 4.47 -3.06 37.65
C LEU A 132 5.24 -4.36 37.41
N PHE A 133 6.30 -4.63 38.19
CA PHE A 133 7.08 -5.85 38.11
C PHE A 133 7.14 -6.55 39.48
N THR A 134 6.42 -7.66 39.61
CA THR A 134 6.68 -8.65 40.66
C THR A 134 7.68 -9.67 40.13
N PRO A 135 8.85 -9.88 40.76
CA PRO A 135 9.79 -10.89 40.32
C PRO A 135 9.14 -12.28 40.41
N ARG A 136 9.26 -13.07 39.35
CA ARG A 136 9.02 -14.52 39.44
C ARG A 136 10.09 -15.08 40.38
N ARG A 137 9.68 -15.55 41.56
CA ARG A 137 10.53 -16.36 42.43
C ARG A 137 10.81 -17.68 41.70
N ASN A 138 12.10 -17.85 41.42
CA ASN A 138 12.89 -19.05 41.14
C ASN A 138 12.23 -20.16 40.29
#